data_AF-A0A956G0E5-F1
#
_entry.id   AF-A0A956G0E5-F1
#
_cell.length_a   1.000
_cell.length_b   1.000
_cell.length_c   1.000
_cell.angle_alpha   90.00
_cell.angle_beta   90.00
_cell.angle_gamma   90.00
#
_symmetry.space_group_name_H-M   'P 1'
#
loop_
_entity.id
_entity.type
_entity.pdbx_description
1 polymer ?
#
loop_
_entity_poly.entity_id
_entity_poly.type
_entity_poly.pdbx_seq_one_letter_code
_entity_poly.pdbx_strand_id
1 'polypeptide(L)'
;MARRSLRLRFACDEDWGSFTGDERRRHCERCDQSVYDLSTMTRREATELFRRRPPGLCVRYSGDGEGRILFRSERYPGRQVWQRFVLPVPEEP
;
A
#
# COMPACT_ATOMS: atom_id res chain seq x y z
N MET A 1 -9.15 -16.59 18.82
CA MET A 1 -8.30 -15.38 18.92
C MET A 1 -9.03 -14.23 18.22
N ALA A 2 -9.55 -13.27 18.97
CA ALA A 2 -10.34 -12.17 18.43
C ALA A 2 -9.42 -11.21 17.65
N ARG A 3 -9.41 -11.32 16.31
CA ARG A 3 -8.88 -10.26 15.45
C ARG A 3 -9.64 -9.01 15.86
N ARG A 4 -8.93 -8.05 16.46
CA ARG A 4 -9.44 -6.72 16.81
C ARG A 4 -9.96 -6.14 15.50
N SER A 5 -11.26 -6.33 15.25
CA SER A 5 -11.91 -5.84 14.06
C SER A 5 -11.81 -4.34 14.15
N LEU A 6 -10.89 -3.77 13.36
CA LEU A 6 -10.94 -2.38 12.99
C LEU A 6 -12.35 -2.18 12.44
N ARG A 7 -13.25 -1.62 13.26
CA ARG A 7 -14.61 -1.31 12.85
C ARG A 7 -14.48 -0.22 11.79
N LEU A 8 -14.35 -0.64 10.55
CA LEU A 8 -14.49 0.22 9.39
C LEU A 8 -15.89 0.80 9.51
N ARG A 9 -15.98 2.09 9.86
CA ARG A 9 -17.27 2.77 10.03
C ARG A 9 -18.03 2.89 8.71
N PHE A 10 -17.37 2.57 7.60
CA PHE A 10 -17.92 2.62 6.25
C PHE A 10 -17.24 1.53 5.41
N ALA A 11 -18.04 0.61 4.87
CA ALA A 11 -17.63 -0.28 3.79
C ALA A 11 -18.24 0.29 2.51
N CYS A 12 -17.41 0.87 1.65
CA CYS A 12 -17.84 1.22 0.30
C CYS A 12 -17.86 -0.08 -0.50
N ASP A 13 -19.02 -0.49 -1.00
CA ASP A 13 -19.16 -1.68 -1.85
C ASP A 13 -18.74 -1.41 -3.31
N GLU A 14 -18.36 -0.16 -3.59
CA GLU A 14 -18.11 0.31 -4.92
C GLU A 14 -16.71 -0.07 -5.42
N ASP A 15 -16.62 -0.41 -6.71
CA ASP A 15 -15.39 -0.90 -7.29
C ASP A 15 -14.34 0.20 -7.38
N TRP A 16 -13.11 -0.12 -6.99
CA TRP A 16 -11.98 0.81 -7.05
C TRP A 16 -11.69 1.32 -8.46
N GLY A 17 -11.99 0.51 -9.49
CA GLY A 17 -11.89 0.86 -10.90
C GLY A 17 -12.88 1.94 -11.33
N SER A 18 -13.99 2.12 -10.60
CA SER A 18 -14.98 3.17 -10.84
C SER A 18 -14.62 4.51 -10.20
N PHE A 19 -13.57 4.58 -9.38
CA PHE A 19 -13.18 5.82 -8.71
C PHE A 19 -12.35 6.73 -9.61
N THR A 20 -12.56 8.04 -9.49
CA THR A 20 -11.83 9.06 -10.25
C THR A 20 -10.60 9.54 -9.49
N GLY A 21 -9.42 9.52 -10.11
CA GLY A 21 -8.18 10.03 -9.51
C GLY A 21 -6.95 9.21 -9.89
N ASP A 22 -5.94 9.26 -9.01
CA ASP A 22 -4.64 8.61 -9.22
C ASP A 22 -4.57 7.21 -8.59
N GLU A 23 -3.46 6.50 -8.79
CA GLU A 23 -3.21 5.21 -8.14
C GLU A 23 -3.10 5.31 -6.61
N ARG A 24 -2.69 6.47 -6.08
CA ARG A 24 -2.48 6.70 -4.64
C ARG A 24 -3.74 7.16 -3.91
N ARG A 25 -4.55 7.98 -4.56
CA ARG A 25 -5.74 8.61 -4.01
C ARG A 25 -6.79 8.67 -5.11
N ARG A 26 -7.94 8.08 -4.85
CA ARG A 26 -9.12 8.22 -5.69
C ARG A 26 -10.27 8.82 -4.90
N HIS A 27 -11.17 9.47 -5.61
CA HIS A 27 -12.40 10.00 -5.06
C HIS A 27 -13.54 9.06 -5.42
N CYS A 28 -14.29 8.64 -4.42
CA CYS A 28 -15.53 7.89 -4.61
C CYS A 28 -16.69 8.90 -4.61
N GLU A 29 -17.37 9.02 -5.74
CA GLU A 29 -18.48 9.98 -5.92
C GLU A 29 -19.71 9.62 -5.08
N ARG A 30 -19.89 8.34 -4.73
CA ARG A 30 -21.04 7.86 -3.94
C ARG A 30 -20.99 8.24 -2.48
N CYS A 31 -19.80 8.18 -1.87
CA CYS A 31 -19.61 8.55 -0.47
C CYS A 31 -18.95 9.92 -0.30
N ASP A 32 -18.70 10.62 -1.41
CA ASP A 32 -18.01 11.91 -1.48
C ASP A 32 -16.66 11.91 -0.72
N GLN A 33 -15.97 10.77 -0.73
CA GLN A 33 -14.81 10.55 0.12
C GLN A 33 -13.55 10.24 -0.68
N SER A 34 -12.43 10.81 -0.22
CA SER A 34 -11.11 10.46 -0.72
C SER A 34 -10.63 9.14 -0.13
N VAL A 35 -10.47 8.14 -0.98
CA VAL A 35 -9.96 6.81 -0.65
C VAL A 35 -8.47 6.74 -1.02
N TYR A 36 -7.63 6.46 -0.03
CA TYR A 36 -6.18 6.34 -0.19
C TYR A 36 -5.76 4.86 -0.19
N ASP A 37 -4.96 4.45 -1.17
CA ASP A 37 -4.44 3.07 -1.20
C ASP A 37 -3.08 2.97 -0.51
N LEU A 38 -3.06 2.43 0.70
CA LEU A 38 -1.84 2.23 1.49
C LEU A 38 -0.86 1.24 0.84
N SER A 39 -1.35 0.32 0.01
CA SER A 39 -0.52 -0.65 -0.71
C SER A 39 0.39 0.04 -1.73
N THR A 40 -0.06 1.18 -2.24
CA THR A 40 0.73 2.06 -3.12
C THR A 40 1.53 3.10 -2.34
N MET A 41 1.50 3.10 -1.00
CA MET A 41 2.22 4.07 -0.18
C MET A 41 3.31 3.38 0.63
N THR A 42 4.36 4.13 0.94
CA THR A 42 5.36 3.67 1.89
C THR A 42 4.82 3.77 3.31
N ARG A 43 5.46 3.07 4.26
CA ARG A 43 5.08 3.14 5.66
C ARG A 43 5.22 4.56 6.21
N ARG A 44 6.24 5.30 5.75
CA ARG A 44 6.41 6.73 6.06
C ARG A 44 5.27 7.58 5.53
N GLU A 45 4.93 7.47 4.24
CA GLU A 45 3.84 8.24 3.62
C GLU A 45 2.49 7.95 4.30
N ALA A 46 2.20 6.68 4.61
CA ALA A 46 1.01 6.29 5.35
C ALA A 46 0.98 6.91 6.75
N THR A 47 2.13 6.91 7.46
CA THR A 47 2.24 7.54 8.78
C THR A 47 1.96 9.05 8.71
N GLU A 48 2.46 9.73 7.68
CA GLU A 48 2.17 11.15 7.46
C GLU A 48 0.68 11.39 7.16
N LEU A 49 0.05 10.54 6.36
CA LEU A 49 -1.38 10.61 6.06
C LEU A 49 -2.22 10.49 7.35
N PHE A 50 -1.89 9.52 8.21
CA PHE A 50 -2.56 9.36 9.51
C PHE A 50 -2.30 10.52 10.46
N ARG A 51 -1.11 11.13 10.43
CA ARG A 51 -0.80 12.33 11.22
C ARG A 51 -1.58 13.55 10.76
N ARG A 52 -1.71 13.75 9.43
CA ARG A 52 -2.50 14.84 8.85
C ARG A 52 -3.99 14.67 9.11
N ARG A 53 -4.47 13.43 9.18
CA ARG A 53 -5.86 13.04 9.49
C ARG A 53 -6.88 13.88 8.70
N PRO A 54 -6.84 13.86 7.36
CA PRO A 54 -7.76 14.62 6.54
C PRO A 54 -9.23 14.26 6.85
N PRO A 55 -10.17 15.19 6.69
CA PRO A 55 -11.58 14.94 6.95
C PRO A 55 -12.07 13.76 6.11
N GLY A 56 -12.68 12.79 6.80
CA GLY A 56 -13.20 11.57 6.19
C GLY A 56 -12.14 10.66 5.55
N LEU A 57 -10.94 10.57 6.14
CA LEU A 57 -9.92 9.62 5.69
C LEU A 57 -10.48 8.19 5.49
N CYS A 58 -10.60 7.78 4.23
CA CYS A 58 -10.92 6.41 3.83
C CYS A 58 -9.65 5.76 3.29
N VAL A 59 -9.35 4.53 3.72
CA VAL A 59 -8.12 3.83 3.31
C VAL A 59 -8.44 2.44 2.82
N ARG A 60 -7.77 2.04 1.75
CA ARG A 60 -7.68 0.66 1.28
C ARG A 60 -6.28 0.13 1.55
N TYR A 61 -6.17 -1.15 1.86
CA TYR A 61 -4.89 -1.82 1.99
C TYR A 61 -4.99 -3.30 1.67
N SER A 62 -3.91 -3.87 1.19
CA SER A 62 -3.71 -5.31 1.12
C SER A 62 -3.07 -5.81 2.43
N GLY A 63 -3.59 -6.88 3.00
CA GLY A 63 -3.01 -7.54 4.17
C GLY A 63 -2.29 -8.82 3.77
N ASP A 64 -1.27 -9.22 4.52
CA ASP A 64 -0.74 -10.58 4.44
C ASP A 64 -1.65 -11.59 5.16
N GLY A 65 -1.34 -12.89 5.04
CA GLY A 65 -2.07 -13.96 5.72
C GLY A 65 -2.01 -13.87 7.26
N GLU A 66 -1.07 -13.10 7.82
CA GLU A 66 -0.93 -12.83 9.25
C GLU A 66 -1.70 -11.57 9.70
N GLY A 67 -2.27 -10.79 8.77
CA GLY A 67 -2.99 -9.55 9.04
C GLY A 67 -2.12 -8.30 9.15
N ARG A 68 -0.87 -8.34 8.69
CA ARG A 68 -0.01 -7.16 8.55
C ARG A 68 -0.39 -6.41 7.28
N ILE A 69 -0.42 -5.08 7.38
CA ILE A 69 -0.66 -4.22 6.23
C ILE A 69 0.58 -4.23 5.34
N LEU A 70 0.39 -4.58 4.07
CA LEU A 70 1.43 -4.50 3.04
C LEU A 70 1.52 -3.05 2.56
N PHE A 71 2.69 -2.46 2.75
CA PHE A 71 3.04 -1.15 2.19
C PHE A 71 3.95 -1.36 1.00
N ARG A 72 3.99 -0.39 0.08
CA ARG A 72 5.01 -0.36 -0.95
C ARG A 72 6.37 -0.36 -0.26
N SER A 73 7.23 -1.31 -0.64
CA SER A 73 8.58 -1.39 -0.11
C SER A 73 9.27 -0.04 -0.30
N GLU A 74 9.72 0.57 0.80
CA GLU A 74 10.70 1.64 0.77
C GLU A 74 11.98 1.00 0.26
N ARG A 75 12.20 0.98 -1.06
CA ARG A 75 13.55 0.76 -1.57
C ARG A 75 14.38 1.85 -0.94
N TYR A 76 15.26 1.48 -0.02
CA TYR A 76 16.23 2.38 0.55
C TYR A 76 16.89 3.15 -0.61
N PRO A 77 17.18 4.45 -0.49
CA PRO A 77 18.07 5.16 -1.40
C PRO A 77 19.53 4.69 -1.20
N GLY A 78 19.74 3.37 -1.14
CA GLY A 78 21.02 2.70 -1.10
C GLY A 78 21.33 2.20 -2.50
N ARG A 79 22.06 3.04 -3.25
CA ARG A 79 22.97 2.70 -4.35
C ARG A 79 22.50 1.54 -5.23
N GLN A 80 21.89 1.86 -6.37
CA GLN A 80 21.80 0.91 -7.49
C GLN A 80 23.23 0.49 -7.85
N VAL A 81 23.61 -0.72 -7.44
CA VAL A 81 24.88 -1.32 -7.83
C VAL A 81 24.60 -2.20 -9.04
N TRP A 82 25.27 -1.92 -10.15
CA TRP A 82 25.36 -2.86 -11.25
C TRP A 82 26.25 -4.01 -10.80
N GLN A 83 25.68 -5.18 -10.54
CA GLN A 83 26.45 -6.40 -10.30
C GLN A 83 26.35 -7.31 -11.52
N ARG A 84 27.51 -7.66 -12.07
CA ARG A 84 27.64 -8.72 -13.07
C ARG A 84 27.75 -10.04 -12.32
N PHE A 85 26.70 -10.85 -12.37
CA PHE A 85 26.77 -12.24 -11.91
C PHE A 85 27.78 -12.97 -12.80
N VAL A 86 28.88 -13.45 -12.24
CA VAL A 86 29.76 -14.41 -12.92
C VAL A 86 29.27 -15.78 -12.53
N LEU A 87 28.66 -16.49 -13.48
CA LEU A 87 28.29 -17.89 -13.28
C LEU A 87 29.59 -18.70 -13.05
N PRO A 88 29.63 -19.60 -12.05
CA PRO A 88 30.77 -20.47 -11.87
C PRO A 88 30.99 -21.29 -13.15
N VAL A 89 32.20 -21.25 -13.69
CA VAL A 89 32.60 -22.12 -14.79
C VAL A 89 32.61 -23.54 -14.23
N PRO A 90 31.83 -24.49 -14.79
CA PRO A 90 31.95 -25.88 -14.38
C PRO A 90 33.38 -26.34 -14.69
N GLU A 91 34.11 -26.76 -13.66
CA GLU A 91 35.42 -27.39 -13.82
C GLU A 91 35.20 -28.77 -14.45
N GLU A 92 35.48 -28.90 -15.74
CA GLU A 92 35.46 -30.19 -16.44
C GLU A 92 36.78 -30.94 -16.16
N PRO A 93 36.71 -32.26 -15.88
CA PRO A 93 37.88 -33.09 -15.54
C PRO A 93 38.82 -33.36 -16.72
#